data_AF-A0A5S9M6P0-F1
#
_entry.id   AF-A0A5S9M6P0-F1
#
_cell.length_a   1.000
_cell.length_b   1.000
_cell.length_c   1.000
_cell.angle_alpha   90.00
_cell.angle_beta   90.00
_cell.angle_gamma   90.00
#
_symmetry.space_group_name_H-M   'P 1'
#
loop_
_entity.id
_entity.type
_entity.pdbx_description
1 polymer ?
#
loop_
_entity_poly.entity_id
_entity_poly.type
_entity_poly.pdbx_seq_one_letter_code
_entity_poly.pdbx_strand_id
1 'polypeptide(L)'
;MSFIVIGPVTFAIGNVLTSGLVAVFQQFAALGGLLYGGLYAALVITGMHHTFLAVDIQLINSKLHGTFLWPMLALSNIAQGSAALAMMFVLKDEKQKGLSLTSSISAYLGITEPAMFGVNLRYRFPFIFALISSGLAGMFIASQGVLASSVGVGGIPGIFSIPEILGAFAIGMVIVLILPFIGTLLYAKLKKRRRIFFRRT
;
A
#
# COMPACT_ATOMS: atom_id res chain seq x y z
N MET A 1 6.35 -33.45 1.88
CA MET A 1 4.87 -33.54 2.02
C MET A 1 4.21 -32.19 2.20
N SER A 2 4.64 -31.33 3.13
CA SER A 2 4.02 -30.01 3.36
C SER A 2 3.98 -29.13 2.11
N PHE A 3 5.04 -29.06 1.30
CA PHE A 3 5.05 -28.28 0.05
C PHE A 3 4.14 -28.82 -1.07
N ILE A 4 3.86 -30.12 -1.09
CA ILE A 4 3.04 -30.79 -2.13
C ILE A 4 1.55 -30.55 -1.89
N VAL A 5 1.14 -30.31 -0.63
CA VAL A 5 -0.26 -30.06 -0.26
C VAL A 5 -0.52 -28.56 -0.03
N ILE A 6 0.38 -27.87 0.69
CA ILE A 6 0.22 -26.45 1.02
C ILE A 6 0.39 -25.59 -0.24
N GLY A 7 1.32 -25.92 -1.14
CA GLY A 7 1.56 -25.19 -2.38
C GLY A 7 0.29 -25.07 -3.25
N PRO A 8 -0.30 -26.20 -3.69
CA PRO A 8 -1.52 -26.17 -4.51
C PRO A 8 -2.72 -25.52 -3.83
N VAL A 9 -2.91 -25.74 -2.54
CA VAL A 9 -4.02 -25.15 -1.79
C VAL A 9 -3.87 -23.63 -1.67
N THR A 10 -2.68 -23.14 -1.34
CA THR A 10 -2.40 -21.70 -1.21
C THR A 10 -2.51 -21.01 -2.58
N PHE A 11 -2.07 -21.69 -3.64
CA PHE A 11 -2.20 -21.22 -5.01
C PHE A 11 -3.67 -21.16 -5.46
N ALA A 12 -4.48 -22.18 -5.15
CA ALA A 12 -5.91 -22.18 -5.44
C ALA A 12 -6.66 -21.06 -4.71
N ILE A 13 -6.36 -20.86 -3.42
CA ILE A 13 -6.92 -19.73 -2.64
C ILE A 13 -6.51 -18.39 -3.26
N GLY A 14 -5.24 -18.24 -3.62
CA GLY A 14 -4.72 -17.04 -4.29
C GLY A 14 -5.44 -16.76 -5.61
N ASN A 15 -5.69 -17.78 -6.43
CA ASN A 15 -6.44 -17.64 -7.68
C ASN A 15 -7.89 -17.23 -7.44
N VAL A 16 -8.61 -17.86 -6.50
CA VAL A 16 -9.99 -17.49 -6.18
C VAL A 16 -10.07 -16.06 -5.66
N LEU A 17 -9.17 -15.67 -4.76
CA LEU A 17 -9.12 -14.32 -4.21
C LEU A 17 -8.85 -13.29 -5.32
N THR A 18 -7.89 -13.59 -6.19
CA THR A 18 -7.53 -12.72 -7.30
C THR A 18 -8.68 -12.61 -8.30
N SER A 19 -9.25 -13.71 -8.77
CA SER A 19 -10.38 -13.70 -9.70
C SER A 19 -11.59 -12.99 -9.10
N GLY A 20 -11.86 -13.16 -7.80
CA GLY A 20 -12.92 -12.45 -7.09
C GLY A 20 -12.68 -10.94 -7.06
N LEU A 21 -11.46 -10.50 -6.70
CA LEU A 21 -11.11 -9.07 -6.69
C LEU A 21 -11.19 -8.47 -8.09
N VAL A 22 -10.66 -9.16 -9.11
CA VAL A 22 -10.72 -8.71 -10.52
C VAL A 22 -12.18 -8.59 -10.98
N ALA A 23 -13.05 -9.53 -10.62
CA ALA A 23 -14.48 -9.46 -10.95
C ALA A 23 -15.17 -8.26 -10.29
N VAL A 24 -14.89 -8.00 -9.01
CA VAL A 24 -15.40 -6.80 -8.31
C VAL A 24 -14.88 -5.54 -8.98
N PHE A 25 -13.64 -5.51 -9.42
CA PHE A 25 -13.07 -4.38 -10.15
C PHE A 25 -13.74 -4.10 -11.49
N GLN A 26 -13.99 -5.14 -12.28
CA GLN A 26 -14.62 -4.99 -13.60
C GLN A 26 -16.07 -4.50 -13.48
N GLN A 27 -16.77 -4.89 -12.40
CA GLN A 27 -18.15 -4.48 -12.18
C GLN A 27 -18.27 -3.15 -11.41
N PHE A 28 -17.40 -2.93 -10.44
CA PHE A 28 -17.40 -1.79 -9.50
C PHE A 28 -15.97 -1.33 -9.21
N ALA A 29 -15.34 -0.68 -10.18
CA ALA A 29 -13.94 -0.27 -10.12
C ALA A 29 -13.58 0.48 -8.82
N ALA A 30 -14.40 1.43 -8.39
CA ALA A 30 -14.17 2.17 -7.14
C ALA A 30 -14.13 1.26 -5.90
N LEU A 31 -15.08 0.33 -5.76
CA LEU A 31 -15.12 -0.60 -4.65
C LEU A 31 -13.96 -1.60 -4.70
N GLY A 32 -13.64 -2.09 -5.90
CA GLY A 32 -12.46 -2.92 -6.13
C GLY A 32 -11.19 -2.21 -5.67
N GLY A 33 -11.03 -0.93 -6.05
CA GLY A 33 -9.89 -0.10 -5.66
C GLY A 33 -9.79 0.13 -4.16
N LEU A 34 -10.93 0.37 -3.50
CA LEU A 34 -10.99 0.52 -2.05
C LEU A 34 -10.53 -0.76 -1.34
N LEU A 35 -11.05 -1.91 -1.75
CA LEU A 35 -10.76 -3.20 -1.14
C LEU A 35 -9.33 -3.64 -1.41
N TYR A 36 -8.88 -3.61 -2.66
CA TYR A 36 -7.53 -4.04 -3.01
C TYR A 36 -6.47 -3.13 -2.42
N GLY A 37 -6.58 -1.80 -2.58
CA GLY A 37 -5.65 -0.85 -1.95
C GLY A 37 -5.65 -0.98 -0.42
N GLY A 38 -6.83 -1.17 0.17
CA GLY A 38 -7.00 -1.36 1.61
C GLY A 38 -6.58 -2.74 2.13
N LEU A 39 -6.41 -3.76 1.29
CA LEU A 39 -5.99 -5.10 1.71
C LEU A 39 -4.56 -5.43 1.27
N TYR A 40 -3.99 -4.70 0.31
CA TYR A 40 -2.69 -4.99 -0.28
C TYR A 40 -1.59 -5.09 0.79
N ALA A 41 -1.52 -4.13 1.71
CA ALA A 41 -0.53 -4.18 2.78
C ALA A 41 -0.73 -5.39 3.74
N ALA A 42 -1.96 -5.87 3.93
CA ALA A 42 -2.19 -7.13 4.65
C ALA A 42 -1.74 -8.35 3.84
N LEU A 43 -1.93 -8.34 2.52
CA LEU A 43 -1.44 -9.38 1.63
C LEU A 43 0.10 -9.43 1.60
N VAL A 44 0.77 -8.28 1.73
CA VAL A 44 2.23 -8.21 1.90
C VAL A 44 2.67 -8.95 3.16
N ILE A 45 1.96 -8.78 4.29
CA ILE A 45 2.26 -9.50 5.55
C ILE A 45 2.19 -11.01 5.34
N THR A 46 1.21 -11.49 4.57
CA THR A 46 1.04 -12.93 4.30
C THR A 46 1.96 -13.48 3.20
N GLY A 47 2.65 -12.62 2.45
CA GLY A 47 3.42 -13.00 1.26
C GLY A 47 2.58 -13.30 0.01
N MET A 48 1.25 -13.36 0.11
CA MET A 48 0.36 -13.66 -1.03
C MET A 48 0.43 -12.63 -2.15
N HIS A 49 0.94 -11.42 -1.88
CA HIS A 49 1.06 -10.36 -2.88
C HIS A 49 1.88 -10.76 -4.12
N HIS A 50 2.84 -11.68 -4.01
CA HIS A 50 3.62 -12.19 -5.15
C HIS A 50 2.77 -12.92 -6.19
N THR A 51 1.60 -13.43 -5.82
CA THR A 51 0.68 -14.10 -6.75
C THR A 51 0.07 -13.12 -7.76
N PHE A 52 -0.04 -11.84 -7.42
CA PHE A 52 -0.60 -10.82 -8.32
C PHE A 52 0.32 -10.49 -9.49
N LEU A 53 1.63 -10.73 -9.39
CA LEU A 53 2.55 -10.49 -10.50
C LEU A 53 2.16 -11.27 -11.77
N ALA A 54 1.76 -12.54 -11.60
CA ALA A 54 1.28 -13.35 -12.72
C ALA A 54 -0.03 -12.81 -13.30
N VAL A 55 -0.84 -12.15 -12.47
CA VAL A 55 -2.15 -11.58 -12.84
C VAL A 55 -1.95 -10.26 -13.56
N ASP A 56 -1.03 -9.40 -13.10
CA ASP A 56 -0.61 -8.18 -13.78
C ASP A 56 -0.17 -8.48 -15.22
N ILE A 57 0.69 -9.49 -15.41
CA ILE A 57 1.16 -9.91 -16.74
C ILE A 57 -0.01 -10.40 -17.61
N GLN A 58 -0.95 -11.16 -17.05
CA GLN A 58 -2.14 -11.62 -17.78
C GLN A 58 -3.04 -10.45 -18.20
N LEU A 59 -3.25 -9.47 -17.31
CA LEU A 59 -4.06 -8.28 -17.60
C LEU A 59 -3.43 -7.41 -18.69
N ILE A 60 -2.11 -7.20 -18.63
CA ILE A 60 -1.36 -6.44 -19.65
C ILE A 60 -1.49 -7.10 -21.04
N ASN A 61 -1.44 -8.44 -21.12
CA ASN A 61 -1.58 -9.18 -22.37
C ASN A 61 -3.05 -9.40 -22.80
N SER A 62 -4.02 -8.95 -22.00
CA SER A 62 -5.44 -9.06 -22.32
C SER A 62 -5.91 -7.90 -23.20
N LYS A 63 -7.20 -7.89 -23.57
CA LYS A 63 -7.84 -6.77 -24.27
C LYS A 63 -7.79 -5.44 -23.51
N LEU A 64 -7.44 -5.47 -22.21
CA LEU A 64 -7.26 -4.27 -21.39
C LEU A 64 -5.95 -3.53 -21.70
N HIS A 65 -4.94 -4.22 -22.28
CA HIS A 65 -3.62 -3.67 -22.62
C HIS A 65 -2.88 -2.99 -21.44
N GLY A 66 -3.27 -3.30 -20.20
CA GLY A 66 -2.72 -2.73 -18.99
C GLY A 66 -3.28 -3.38 -17.73
N THR A 67 -2.73 -3.02 -16.58
CA THR A 67 -3.16 -3.54 -15.26
C THR A 67 -3.55 -2.41 -14.32
N PHE A 68 -4.67 -2.58 -13.63
CA PHE A 68 -5.15 -1.69 -12.57
C PHE A 68 -4.56 -2.03 -11.19
N LEU A 69 -3.94 -3.20 -11.04
CA LEU A 69 -3.38 -3.66 -9.75
C LEU A 69 -2.06 -2.97 -9.45
N TRP A 70 -1.16 -2.84 -10.44
CA TRP A 70 0.16 -2.24 -10.27
C TRP A 70 0.15 -0.79 -9.76
N PRO A 71 -0.71 0.12 -10.28
CA PRO A 71 -0.83 1.47 -9.73
C PRO A 71 -1.18 1.48 -8.24
N MET A 72 -2.06 0.58 -7.79
CA MET A 72 -2.47 0.53 -6.38
C MET A 72 -1.40 -0.03 -5.46
N LEU A 73 -0.65 -1.02 -5.96
CA LEU A 73 0.55 -1.51 -5.30
C LEU A 73 1.53 -0.37 -5.05
N ALA A 74 1.81 0.44 -6.07
CA ALA A 74 2.70 1.58 -5.95
C ALA A 74 2.19 2.59 -4.90
N LEU A 75 0.89 2.92 -4.92
CA LEU A 75 0.30 3.82 -3.92
C LEU A 75 0.33 3.24 -2.51
N SER A 76 0.08 1.94 -2.33
CA SER A 76 0.20 1.28 -1.02
C SER A 76 1.63 1.38 -0.48
N ASN A 77 2.62 1.17 -1.34
CA ASN A 77 4.02 1.22 -0.93
C ASN A 77 4.44 2.63 -0.52
N ILE A 78 4.00 3.64 -1.28
CA ILE A 78 4.20 5.05 -0.92
C ILE A 78 3.49 5.36 0.40
N ALA A 79 2.25 4.90 0.62
CA ALA A 79 1.51 5.10 1.87
C ALA A 79 2.26 4.55 3.10
N GLN A 80 2.83 3.34 2.98
CA GLN A 80 3.63 2.74 4.05
C GLN A 80 4.90 3.54 4.31
N GLY A 81 5.57 4.01 3.26
CA GLY A 81 6.73 4.90 3.36
C GLY A 81 6.41 6.22 4.05
N SER A 82 5.28 6.85 3.71
CA SER A 82 4.86 8.12 4.31
C SER A 82 4.43 8.00 5.77
N ALA A 83 3.78 6.89 6.14
CA ALA A 83 3.49 6.58 7.54
C ALA A 83 4.79 6.35 8.35
N ALA A 84 5.77 5.65 7.79
CA ALA A 84 7.07 5.46 8.43
C ALA A 84 7.83 6.79 8.55
N LEU A 85 7.74 7.65 7.55
CA LEU A 85 8.41 8.95 7.55
C LEU A 85 7.84 9.85 8.65
N ALA A 86 6.52 9.83 8.84
CA ALA A 86 5.88 10.54 9.95
C ALA A 86 6.41 10.08 11.31
N MET A 87 6.71 8.79 11.47
CA MET A 87 7.26 8.26 12.72
C MET A 87 8.65 8.82 13.04
N MET A 88 9.45 9.22 12.04
CA MET A 88 10.72 9.92 12.28
C MET A 88 10.53 11.20 13.13
N PHE A 89 9.41 11.89 12.99
CA PHE A 89 9.09 13.11 13.75
C PHE A 89 8.38 12.83 15.08
N VAL A 90 7.86 11.61 15.26
CA VAL A 90 7.18 11.18 16.49
C VAL A 90 8.15 10.58 17.49
N LEU A 91 9.11 9.81 17.00
CA LEU A 91 10.06 9.05 17.81
C LEU A 91 11.12 9.96 18.41
N LYS A 92 11.58 9.60 19.61
CA LYS A 92 12.63 10.33 20.33
C LYS A 92 13.99 9.66 20.24
N ASP A 93 14.01 8.35 20.05
CA ASP A 93 15.23 7.56 19.96
C ASP A 93 15.85 7.73 18.58
N GLU A 94 17.11 8.19 18.51
CA GLU A 94 17.78 8.49 17.24
C GLU A 94 17.96 7.27 16.35
N LYS A 95 18.17 6.08 16.93
CA LYS A 95 18.27 4.83 16.15
C LYS A 95 16.94 4.53 15.47
N GLN A 96 15.82 4.70 16.16
CA GLN A 96 14.50 4.48 15.57
C GLN A 96 14.10 5.57 14.56
N LYS A 97 14.52 6.82 14.76
CA LYS A 97 14.32 7.89 13.77
C LYS A 97 15.09 7.59 12.49
N GLY A 98 16.36 7.19 12.62
CA GLY A 98 17.19 6.75 11.50
C GLY A 98 16.55 5.57 10.75
N LEU A 99 16.10 4.53 11.48
CA LEU A 99 15.38 3.40 10.90
C LEU A 99 14.11 3.85 10.16
N SER A 100 13.35 4.78 10.73
CA SER A 100 12.12 5.28 10.13
C SER A 100 12.40 5.98 8.81
N LEU A 101 13.43 6.83 8.75
CA LEU A 101 13.83 7.54 7.54
C LEU A 101 14.30 6.58 6.45
N THR A 102 15.26 5.69 6.75
CA THR A 102 15.83 4.77 5.75
C THR A 102 14.79 3.79 5.23
N SER A 103 13.90 3.29 6.11
CA SER A 103 12.80 2.42 5.73
C SER A 103 11.77 3.15 4.85
N SER A 104 11.55 4.44 5.08
CA SER A 104 10.64 5.25 4.24
C SER A 104 11.18 5.41 2.82
N ILE A 105 12.48 5.67 2.69
CA ILE A 105 13.15 5.77 1.39
C ILE A 105 13.07 4.43 0.66
N SER A 106 13.34 3.32 1.36
CA SER A 106 13.18 1.97 0.82
C SER A 106 11.76 1.74 0.28
N ALA A 107 10.73 2.12 1.04
CA ALA A 107 9.34 1.96 0.63
C ALA A 107 8.99 2.82 -0.60
N TYR A 108 9.53 4.04 -0.68
CA TYR A 108 9.40 4.89 -1.87
C TYR A 108 10.09 4.34 -3.11
N LEU A 109 11.07 3.45 -2.94
CA LEU A 109 11.71 2.70 -4.04
C LEU A 109 11.02 1.35 -4.31
N GLY A 110 9.93 1.04 -3.61
CA GLY A 110 9.13 -0.17 -3.82
C GLY A 110 9.48 -1.35 -2.89
N ILE A 111 10.45 -1.20 -1.97
CA ILE A 111 10.78 -2.21 -0.96
C ILE A 111 10.17 -1.79 0.38
N THR A 112 9.04 -2.39 0.75
CA THR A 112 8.18 -1.88 1.84
C THR A 112 8.34 -2.58 3.18
N GLU A 113 8.96 -3.76 3.18
CA GLU A 113 9.12 -4.62 4.34
C GLU A 113 9.81 -3.90 5.52
N PRO A 114 10.89 -3.11 5.31
CA PRO A 114 11.51 -2.36 6.39
C PRO A 114 10.56 -1.35 7.04
N ALA A 115 9.74 -0.65 6.24
CA ALA A 115 8.78 0.33 6.74
C ALA A 115 7.62 -0.34 7.47
N MET A 116 7.09 -1.42 6.88
CA MET A 116 5.94 -2.13 7.40
C MET A 116 6.26 -2.83 8.72
N PHE A 117 7.31 -3.67 8.75
CA PHE A 117 7.64 -4.47 9.93
C PHE A 117 8.52 -3.71 10.93
N GLY A 118 9.46 -2.89 10.45
CA GLY A 118 10.40 -2.15 11.31
C GLY A 118 9.75 -0.98 12.05
N VAL A 119 8.70 -0.39 11.47
CA VAL A 119 8.09 0.85 11.97
C VAL A 119 6.58 0.72 12.13
N ASN A 120 5.83 0.52 11.04
CA ASN A 120 4.39 0.75 11.04
C ASN A 120 3.62 -0.27 11.89
N LEU A 121 3.91 -1.56 11.75
CA LEU A 121 3.29 -2.63 12.54
C LEU A 121 3.75 -2.61 14.00
N ARG A 122 5.00 -2.22 14.26
CA ARG A 122 5.53 -2.07 15.62
C ARG A 122 4.69 -1.12 16.46
N TYR A 123 4.20 -0.04 15.84
CA TYR A 123 3.36 0.97 16.51
C TYR A 123 1.87 0.84 16.20
N ARG A 124 1.48 -0.01 15.25
CA ARG A 124 0.13 -0.33 14.75
C ARG A 124 -0.63 0.84 14.11
N PHE A 125 -0.70 2.00 14.75
CA PHE A 125 -1.45 3.14 14.21
C PHE A 125 -0.91 3.67 12.87
N PRO A 126 0.41 3.75 12.61
CA PRO A 126 0.90 4.21 11.29
C PRO A 126 0.48 3.25 10.17
N PHE A 127 0.46 1.95 10.45
CA PHE A 127 0.01 0.92 9.52
C PHE A 127 -1.46 1.09 9.13
N ILE A 128 -2.33 1.39 10.10
CA ILE A 128 -3.77 1.62 9.86
C ILE A 128 -3.99 2.87 9.01
N PHE A 129 -3.28 3.97 9.31
CA PHE A 129 -3.39 5.18 8.48
C PHE A 129 -2.89 4.95 7.06
N ALA A 130 -1.81 4.19 6.88
CA ALA A 130 -1.34 3.78 5.56
C ALA A 130 -2.39 2.95 4.80
N LEU A 131 -2.98 1.93 5.42
CA LEU A 131 -4.06 1.12 4.84
C LEU A 131 -5.24 1.96 4.37
N ILE A 132 -5.75 2.84 5.24
CA ILE A 132 -6.91 3.69 4.92
C ILE A 132 -6.56 4.62 3.75
N SER A 133 -5.41 5.27 3.79
CA SER A 133 -4.98 6.16 2.70
C SER A 133 -4.79 5.43 1.37
N SER A 134 -4.25 4.21 1.41
CA SER A 134 -4.05 3.39 0.21
C SER A 134 -5.38 2.92 -0.37
N GLY A 135 -6.34 2.51 0.46
CA GLY A 135 -7.70 2.19 0.02
C GLY A 135 -8.40 3.40 -0.61
N LEU A 136 -8.33 4.59 0.01
CA LEU A 136 -8.93 5.80 -0.55
C LEU A 136 -8.30 6.22 -1.87
N ALA A 137 -6.97 6.15 -1.97
CA ALA A 137 -6.27 6.46 -3.20
C ALA A 137 -6.55 5.40 -4.29
N GLY A 138 -6.62 4.12 -3.91
CA GLY A 138 -7.01 3.01 -4.77
C GLY A 138 -8.41 3.19 -5.34
N MET A 139 -9.39 3.51 -4.50
CA MET A 139 -10.76 3.83 -4.90
C MET A 139 -10.78 4.98 -5.92
N PHE A 140 -10.03 6.05 -5.65
CA PHE A 140 -9.93 7.20 -6.53
C PHE A 140 -9.35 6.81 -7.88
N ILE A 141 -8.15 6.24 -7.95
CA ILE A 141 -7.51 5.93 -9.23
C ILE A 141 -8.27 4.86 -10.04
N ALA A 142 -8.95 3.93 -9.35
CA ALA A 142 -9.80 2.95 -10.01
C ALA A 142 -11.01 3.60 -10.69
N SER A 143 -11.64 4.56 -10.02
CA SER A 143 -12.77 5.31 -10.58
C SER A 143 -12.38 6.13 -11.81
N GLN A 144 -11.10 6.52 -11.91
CA GLN A 144 -10.55 7.24 -13.05
C GLN A 144 -10.01 6.30 -14.15
N GLY A 145 -10.06 4.98 -13.95
CA GLY A 145 -9.57 4.01 -14.94
C GLY A 145 -8.05 4.03 -15.13
N VAL A 146 -7.28 4.37 -14.09
CA VAL A 146 -5.82 4.40 -14.18
C VAL A 146 -5.26 2.97 -14.39
N LEU A 147 -4.52 2.79 -15.47
CA LEU A 147 -3.84 1.54 -15.81
C LEU A 147 -2.34 1.74 -15.93
N ALA A 148 -1.57 0.74 -15.50
CA ALA A 148 -0.15 0.64 -15.82
C ALA A 148 0.03 -0.19 -17.10
N SER A 149 0.84 0.30 -18.04
CA SER A 149 1.16 -0.41 -19.28
C SER A 149 2.23 -1.50 -19.09
N SER A 150 2.94 -1.46 -17.96
CA SER A 150 3.99 -2.42 -17.62
C SER A 150 4.11 -2.64 -16.12
N VAL A 151 4.71 -3.78 -15.76
CA VAL A 151 5.21 -4.04 -14.40
C VAL A 151 6.54 -3.31 -14.25
N GLY A 152 6.60 -2.33 -13.35
CA GLY A 152 7.78 -1.49 -13.13
C GLY A 152 8.21 -1.44 -11.67
N VAL A 153 8.74 -0.30 -11.23
CA VAL A 153 9.08 -0.10 -9.80
C VAL A 153 7.79 0.13 -9.02
N GLY A 154 7.57 -0.63 -7.95
CA GLY A 154 6.38 -0.52 -7.09
C GLY A 154 6.39 0.67 -6.13
N GLY A 155 7.00 1.80 -6.48
CA GLY A 155 7.19 2.96 -5.60
C GLY A 155 6.93 4.29 -6.31
N ILE A 156 7.54 5.39 -5.84
CA ILE A 156 7.47 6.70 -6.51
C ILE A 156 7.91 6.60 -7.99
N PRO A 157 8.99 5.85 -8.36
CA PRO A 157 9.34 5.68 -9.76
C PRO A 157 8.32 4.89 -10.59
N GLY A 158 7.31 4.27 -9.96
CA GLY A 158 6.23 3.56 -10.65
C GLY A 158 5.37 4.45 -11.56
N ILE A 159 5.48 5.77 -11.40
CA ILE A 159 4.88 6.76 -12.30
C ILE A 159 5.28 6.52 -13.77
N PHE A 160 6.51 6.04 -14.04
CA PHE A 160 6.98 5.79 -15.40
C PHE A 160 6.29 4.60 -16.09
N SER A 161 5.62 3.74 -15.33
CA SER A 161 4.82 2.63 -15.85
C SER A 161 3.36 3.02 -16.14
N ILE A 162 2.96 4.27 -15.86
CA ILE A 162 1.57 4.76 -15.92
C ILE A 162 1.50 5.99 -16.84
N PRO A 163 1.66 5.83 -18.17
CA PRO A 163 1.77 6.97 -19.08
C PRO A 163 0.42 7.64 -19.41
N GLU A 164 -0.70 6.91 -19.39
CA GLU A 164 -1.96 7.41 -19.97
C GLU A 164 -2.73 8.38 -19.06
N ILE A 165 -2.74 8.16 -17.74
CA ILE A 165 -3.54 8.96 -16.80
C ILE A 165 -2.67 9.45 -15.63
N LEU A 166 -1.58 10.13 -16.00
CA LEU A 166 -0.58 10.64 -15.06
C LEU A 166 -1.18 11.58 -14.01
N GLY A 167 -2.15 12.42 -14.41
CA GLY A 167 -2.79 13.39 -13.52
C GLY A 167 -3.57 12.75 -12.37
N ALA A 168 -4.40 11.74 -12.67
CA ALA A 168 -5.15 11.03 -11.63
C ALA A 168 -4.21 10.22 -10.72
N PHE A 169 -3.19 9.57 -11.30
CA PHE A 169 -2.19 8.87 -10.49
C PHE A 169 -1.42 9.83 -9.57
N ALA A 170 -1.05 11.01 -10.06
CA ALA A 170 -0.40 12.04 -9.25
C ALA A 170 -1.27 12.50 -8.08
N ILE A 171 -2.57 12.69 -8.29
CA ILE A 171 -3.51 12.97 -7.19
C ILE A 171 -3.53 11.81 -6.19
N GLY A 172 -3.57 10.56 -6.68
CA GLY A 172 -3.44 9.36 -5.86
C GLY A 172 -2.16 9.36 -5.02
N MET A 173 -1.02 9.73 -5.61
CA MET A 173 0.25 9.88 -4.89
C MET A 173 0.19 10.96 -3.80
N VAL A 174 -0.42 12.11 -4.09
CA VAL A 174 -0.62 13.18 -3.11
C VAL A 174 -1.46 12.68 -1.92
N ILE A 175 -2.52 11.92 -2.18
CA ILE A 175 -3.36 11.30 -1.14
C ILE A 175 -2.49 10.42 -0.23
N VAL A 176 -1.70 9.50 -0.78
CA VAL A 176 -0.88 8.58 0.01
C VAL A 176 0.39 9.19 0.60
N LEU A 177 0.85 10.34 0.10
CA LEU A 177 1.93 11.10 0.73
C LEU A 177 1.43 11.87 1.96
N ILE A 178 0.24 12.49 1.85
CA ILE A 178 -0.26 13.45 2.84
C ILE A 178 -1.08 12.77 3.94
N LEU A 179 -2.09 11.98 3.59
CA LEU A 179 -3.02 11.40 4.57
C LEU A 179 -2.35 10.53 5.63
N PRO A 180 -1.50 9.54 5.28
CA PRO A 180 -0.90 8.69 6.30
C PRO A 180 0.16 9.45 7.09
N PHE A 181 0.86 10.40 6.48
CA PHE A 181 1.84 11.24 7.18
C PHE A 181 1.16 12.11 8.24
N ILE A 182 0.16 12.91 7.83
CA ILE A 182 -0.58 13.79 8.73
C ILE A 182 -1.38 12.99 9.76
N GLY A 183 -2.09 11.93 9.34
CA GLY A 183 -2.88 11.08 10.24
C GLY A 183 -2.02 10.47 11.35
N THR A 184 -0.86 9.93 10.99
CA THR A 184 0.12 9.38 11.94
C THR A 184 0.62 10.45 12.91
N LEU A 185 1.00 11.63 12.42
CA LEU A 185 1.48 12.73 13.27
C LEU A 185 0.42 13.25 14.24
N LEU A 186 -0.81 13.48 13.75
CA LEU A 186 -1.90 14.01 14.56
C LEU A 186 -2.29 13.01 15.65
N TYR A 187 -2.45 11.73 15.30
CA TYR A 187 -2.76 10.68 16.29
C TYR A 187 -1.67 10.57 17.36
N ALA A 188 -0.40 10.61 16.97
CA ALA A 188 0.71 10.58 17.91
C ALA A 188 0.70 11.79 18.87
N LYS A 189 0.42 13.01 18.36
CA LYS A 189 0.29 14.22 19.19
C LYS A 189 -0.89 14.13 20.17
N LEU A 190 -2.03 13.63 19.73
CA LEU A 190 -3.22 13.44 20.58
C LEU A 190 -2.97 12.41 21.69
N LYS A 191 -2.33 11.28 21.36
CA LYS A 191 -1.97 10.25 22.36
C LYS A 191 -1.00 10.79 23.41
N LYS A 192 -0.02 11.61 23.00
CA LYS A 192 0.91 12.28 23.92
C LYS A 192 0.18 13.24 24.87
N ARG A 193 -0.76 14.05 24.35
CA ARG A 193 -1.58 14.96 25.18
C ARG A 193 -2.42 14.21 26.22
N ARG A 194 -3.12 13.12 25.82
CA ARG A 194 -3.91 12.30 26.77
C ARG A 194 -3.06 11.73 27.91
N ARG A 195 -1.84 11.28 27.61
CA ARG A 195 -0.92 10.72 28.62
C ARG A 195 -0.41 11.75 29.62
N ILE A 196 -0.33 13.03 29.22
CA ILE A 196 0.04 14.14 30.12
C ILE A 196 -1.15 14.53 31.01
N PHE A 197 -2.36 14.55 30.46
CA PHE A 197 -3.59 14.91 31.19
C PHE A 197 -3.88 13.95 32.36
N PHE A 198 -3.82 12.64 32.12
CA PHE A 198 -4.02 11.61 33.17
C PHE A 198 -2.90 11.50 34.20
N ARG A 199 -1.76 12.19 34.02
CA ARG A 199 -0.68 12.25 35.01
C ARG A 199 -0.79 13.43 35.97
N ARG A 200 -1.78 14.31 35.78
CA ARG A 200 -2.00 15.53 36.58
C ARG A 200 -3.27 15.46 37.45
N THR A 201 -4.00 14.37 37.39
CA THR A 201 -5.15 14.02 38.26
C THR A 201 -4.75 12.87 39.15
#